data_AF-Q4FQC9-F1
#
_entry.id   AF-Q4FQC9-F1
#
_cell.length_a   1.000
_cell.length_b   1.000
_cell.length_c   1.000
_cell.angle_alpha   90.00
_cell.angle_beta   90.00
_cell.angle_gamma   90.00
#
_symmetry.space_group_name_H-M   'P 1'
#
loop_
_entity.id
_entity.type
_entity.pdbx_description
1 polymer ?
#
loop_
_entity_poly.entity_id
_entity_poly.type
_entity_poly.pdbx_seq_one_letter_code
_entity_poly.pdbx_strand_id
1 'polypeptide(L)'
;MLEIIMSSIKSRQLTHSALASNIDIHDVTHFLLELDALKRVNRRSYVTGANRLENSAEHSWHLAMACWSIAELFELDVNQEKLLKMALVHDLGEIDAGDTFLYADTRGDAHLEERAGIARLQGERGNGISNLNEIWEEQETGSSTETQLLKVVDRLLPFLLNLNTNGKTWIELSVTRSQVSEAHAFIKDSFPSIHDWLAAQIEFATQQGWLIDT
;
A
#
# COMPACT_ATOMS: atom_id res chain seq x y z
N MET A 1 -13.96 -41.90 -25.08
CA MET A 1 -13.41 -41.63 -26.43
C MET A 1 -13.69 -40.14 -26.67
N LEU A 2 -13.07 -39.19 -25.96
CA LEU A 2 -11.63 -38.93 -25.79
C LEU A 2 -10.92 -38.85 -27.14
N GLU A 3 -11.30 -37.84 -27.92
CA GLU A 3 -10.49 -37.17 -28.94
C GLU A 3 -11.35 -36.03 -29.48
N ILE A 4 -10.71 -34.93 -29.92
CA ILE A 4 -11.34 -33.70 -30.43
C ILE A 4 -11.69 -32.68 -29.32
N ILE A 5 -10.65 -32.05 -28.76
CA ILE A 5 -10.40 -30.58 -28.78
C ILE A 5 -8.93 -30.43 -28.30
N MET A 6 -7.98 -30.75 -29.17
CA MET A 6 -6.57 -30.32 -29.06
C MET A 6 -6.21 -29.49 -30.29
N SER A 7 -7.07 -28.52 -30.61
CA SER A 7 -6.80 -27.54 -31.65
C SER A 7 -5.95 -26.41 -31.07
N SER A 8 -4.64 -26.54 -31.30
CA SER A 8 -3.74 -25.43 -31.60
C SER A 8 -3.81 -24.21 -30.67
N ILE A 9 -3.32 -24.36 -29.44
CA ILE A 9 -2.62 -23.25 -28.79
C ILE A 9 -1.31 -23.07 -29.58
N LYS A 10 -1.36 -22.33 -30.68
CA LYS A 10 -0.15 -21.73 -31.23
C LYS A 10 0.37 -20.82 -30.13
N SER A 11 1.47 -21.23 -29.51
CA SER A 11 2.38 -20.36 -28.78
C SER A 11 2.43 -19.03 -29.54
N ARG A 12 1.84 -17.98 -28.95
CA ARG A 12 2.14 -16.62 -29.37
C ARG A 12 3.60 -16.45 -28.98
N GLN A 13 4.49 -16.78 -29.91
CA GLN A 13 5.89 -16.35 -29.83
C GLN A 13 5.83 -14.85 -29.58
N LEU A 14 6.35 -14.44 -28.42
CA LEU A 14 6.54 -13.04 -28.06
C LEU A 14 7.21 -12.38 -29.26
N THR A 15 6.51 -11.46 -29.92
CA THR A 15 6.87 -10.91 -31.24
C THR A 15 8.09 -9.98 -31.20
N HIS A 16 8.98 -10.14 -30.23
CA HIS A 16 10.20 -9.35 -29.98
C HIS A 16 11.39 -10.29 -29.68
N SER A 17 11.59 -11.34 -30.49
CA SER A 17 12.62 -12.36 -30.24
C SER A 17 14.07 -11.85 -30.22
N ALA A 18 14.34 -10.67 -30.80
CA ALA A 18 15.67 -10.05 -30.81
C ALA A 18 15.96 -9.13 -29.60
N LEU A 19 14.94 -8.66 -28.88
CA LEU A 19 15.10 -7.86 -27.64
C LEU A 19 15.11 -8.77 -26.40
N ALA A 20 14.34 -9.86 -26.43
CA ALA A 20 14.32 -10.84 -25.36
C ALA A 20 15.60 -11.71 -25.28
N SER A 21 16.44 -11.72 -26.31
CA SER A 21 17.63 -12.59 -26.37
C SER A 21 18.79 -12.16 -25.45
N ASN A 22 18.72 -10.97 -24.85
CA ASN A 22 19.72 -10.47 -23.89
C ASN A 22 19.18 -10.35 -22.45
N ILE A 23 17.99 -10.86 -22.17
CA ILE A 23 17.43 -10.86 -20.81
C ILE A 23 17.95 -12.10 -20.07
N ASP A 24 18.75 -11.90 -19.03
CA ASP A 24 19.13 -12.99 -18.14
C ASP A 24 17.95 -13.35 -17.23
N ILE A 25 17.41 -14.56 -17.41
CA ILE A 25 16.31 -15.07 -16.60
C ILE A 25 16.72 -15.22 -15.13
N HIS A 26 18.00 -15.45 -14.83
CA HIS A 26 18.48 -15.47 -13.44
C HIS A 26 18.29 -14.11 -12.78
N ASP A 27 18.61 -13.02 -13.47
CA ASP A 27 18.39 -11.67 -12.94
C ASP A 27 16.90 -11.37 -12.80
N VAL A 28 16.07 -11.72 -13.80
CA VAL A 28 14.60 -11.55 -13.69
C VAL A 28 14.06 -12.27 -12.45
N THR A 29 14.39 -13.55 -12.29
CA THR A 29 13.90 -14.33 -11.12
C THR A 29 14.45 -13.81 -9.80
N HIS A 30 15.67 -13.25 -9.79
CA HIS A 30 16.23 -12.59 -8.62
C HIS A 30 15.39 -11.39 -8.20
N PHE A 31 15.08 -10.47 -9.11
CA PHE A 31 14.24 -9.32 -8.79
C PHE A 31 12.83 -9.73 -8.32
N LEU A 32 12.23 -10.77 -8.92
CA LEU A 32 10.93 -11.28 -8.48
C LEU A 32 10.98 -11.83 -7.04
N LEU A 33 12.10 -12.42 -6.61
CA LEU A 33 12.30 -12.87 -5.23
C LEU A 33 12.59 -11.71 -4.27
N GLU A 34 13.29 -10.66 -4.74
CA GLU A 34 13.46 -9.43 -3.97
C GLU A 34 12.10 -8.78 -3.65
N LEU A 35 11.16 -8.75 -4.59
CA LEU A 35 9.80 -8.25 -4.34
C LEU A 35 9.01 -9.14 -3.36
N ASP A 36 9.23 -10.46 -3.38
CA ASP A 36 8.59 -11.40 -2.44
C ASP A 36 8.92 -11.07 -0.98
N ALA A 37 10.09 -10.49 -0.74
CA ALA A 37 10.56 -10.12 0.59
C ALA A 37 9.60 -9.20 1.35
N LEU A 38 8.80 -8.38 0.65
CA LEU A 38 7.82 -7.46 1.24
C LEU A 38 6.78 -8.21 2.10
N LYS A 39 6.44 -9.46 1.74
CA LYS A 39 5.49 -10.30 2.50
C LYS A 39 5.96 -10.61 3.93
N ARG A 40 7.25 -10.41 4.23
CA ARG A 40 7.83 -10.65 5.55
C ARG A 40 7.71 -9.45 6.48
N VAL A 41 7.39 -8.27 5.94
CA VAL A 41 7.23 -7.04 6.71
C VAL A 41 5.82 -7.03 7.29
N ASN A 42 5.71 -7.20 8.61
CA ASN A 42 4.42 -7.12 9.29
C ASN A 42 4.13 -5.68 9.70
N ARG A 43 2.91 -5.23 9.40
CA ARG A 43 2.31 -4.00 9.89
C ARG A 43 1.71 -4.20 11.27
N ARG A 44 1.12 -3.15 11.83
CA ARG A 44 0.42 -3.21 13.14
C ARG A 44 -1.06 -3.53 13.05
N SER A 45 -1.65 -3.55 11.86
CA SER A 45 -3.04 -3.90 11.65
C SER A 45 -3.27 -5.40 11.81
N TYR A 46 -4.43 -5.81 12.35
CA TYR A 46 -4.84 -7.21 12.36
C TYR A 46 -5.77 -7.51 11.19
N VAL A 47 -5.57 -8.65 10.54
CA VAL A 47 -6.41 -9.09 9.42
C VAL A 47 -7.79 -9.50 9.92
N THR A 48 -8.84 -9.01 9.25
CA THR A 48 -10.24 -9.34 9.56
C THR A 48 -10.47 -10.84 9.62
N GLY A 49 -10.99 -11.32 10.77
CA GLY A 49 -11.31 -12.73 10.97
C GLY A 49 -10.09 -13.65 11.17
N ALA A 50 -8.88 -13.10 11.27
CA ALA A 50 -7.66 -13.87 11.51
C ALA A 50 -6.92 -13.38 12.75
N ASN A 51 -6.18 -14.29 13.41
CA ASN A 51 -5.33 -13.95 14.55
C ASN A 51 -3.87 -13.76 14.10
N ARG A 52 -3.66 -12.87 13.12
CA ARG A 52 -2.33 -12.48 12.65
C ARG A 52 -2.35 -11.02 12.22
N LEU A 53 -1.16 -10.44 12.18
CA LEU A 53 -0.95 -9.11 11.62
C LEU A 53 -1.04 -9.15 10.09
N GLU A 54 -1.40 -7.99 9.55
CA GLU A 54 -1.27 -7.64 8.14
C GLU A 54 0.22 -7.52 7.77
N ASN A 55 0.61 -7.89 6.55
CA ASN A 55 1.91 -7.61 5.96
C ASN A 55 1.82 -6.55 4.85
N SER A 56 2.93 -5.91 4.53
CA SER A 56 2.93 -4.75 3.61
C SER A 56 2.56 -5.12 2.17
N ALA A 57 2.79 -6.36 1.74
CA ALA A 57 2.38 -6.83 0.42
C ALA A 57 0.86 -7.03 0.32
N GLU A 58 0.21 -7.60 1.34
CA GLU A 58 -1.25 -7.72 1.35
C GLU A 58 -1.95 -6.38 1.57
N HIS A 59 -1.34 -5.46 2.34
CA HIS A 59 -1.79 -4.07 2.45
C HIS A 59 -1.75 -3.37 1.09
N SER A 60 -0.64 -3.46 0.36
CA SER A 60 -0.50 -2.86 -0.98
C SER A 60 -1.53 -3.39 -1.98
N TRP A 61 -1.83 -4.69 -1.94
CA TRP A 61 -2.93 -5.25 -2.73
C TRP A 61 -4.29 -4.64 -2.35
N HIS A 62 -4.58 -4.56 -1.05
CA HIS A 62 -5.84 -4.03 -0.55
C HIS A 62 -5.97 -2.53 -0.87
N LEU A 63 -4.89 -1.77 -0.73
CA LEU A 63 -4.79 -0.36 -1.08
C LEU A 63 -5.08 -0.13 -2.57
N ALA A 64 -4.45 -0.91 -3.46
CA ALA A 64 -4.69 -0.80 -4.90
C ALA A 64 -6.16 -1.06 -5.26
N MET A 65 -6.75 -2.11 -4.69
CA MET A 65 -8.17 -2.43 -4.90
C MET A 65 -9.11 -1.34 -4.35
N ALA A 66 -8.82 -0.83 -3.16
CA ALA A 66 -9.63 0.20 -2.52
C ALA A 66 -9.53 1.54 -3.27
N CYS A 67 -8.32 1.95 -3.68
CA CYS A 67 -8.10 3.15 -4.48
C CYS A 67 -8.87 3.10 -5.79
N TRP A 68 -8.79 1.97 -6.52
CA TRP A 68 -9.52 1.81 -7.77
C TRP A 68 -11.04 1.89 -7.55
N SER A 69 -11.57 1.16 -6.55
CA SER A 69 -13.00 1.19 -6.27
C SER A 69 -13.50 2.58 -5.87
N ILE A 70 -12.74 3.32 -5.05
CA ILE A 70 -13.14 4.66 -4.61
C ILE A 70 -13.05 5.66 -5.77
N ALA A 71 -12.03 5.57 -6.62
CA ALA A 71 -11.93 6.42 -7.80
C ALA A 71 -13.16 6.29 -8.72
N GLU A 72 -13.64 5.05 -8.95
CA GLU A 72 -14.83 4.79 -9.75
C GLU A 72 -16.11 5.28 -9.06
N LEU A 73 -16.27 5.02 -7.76
CA LEU A 73 -17.45 5.42 -7.00
C LEU A 73 -17.60 6.95 -6.86
N PHE A 74 -16.48 7.66 -6.80
CA PHE A 74 -16.45 9.12 -6.68
C PHE A 74 -16.31 9.81 -8.05
N GLU A 75 -16.28 9.05 -9.15
CA GLU A 75 -16.10 9.54 -10.52
C GLU A 75 -14.89 10.49 -10.64
N LEU A 76 -13.77 10.15 -9.99
CA LEU A 76 -12.57 10.99 -9.98
C LEU A 76 -11.86 10.97 -11.33
N ASP A 77 -11.44 12.14 -11.80
CA ASP A 77 -10.56 12.28 -12.96
C ASP A 77 -9.11 11.95 -12.55
N VAL A 78 -8.77 10.66 -12.64
CA VAL A 78 -7.45 10.11 -12.27
C VAL A 78 -6.91 9.18 -13.34
N ASN A 79 -5.60 9.17 -13.50
CA ASN A 79 -4.92 8.12 -14.24
C ASN A 79 -4.84 6.85 -13.39
N GLN A 80 -5.70 5.87 -13.67
CA GLN A 80 -5.74 4.59 -12.94
C GLN A 80 -4.42 3.81 -13.00
N GLU A 81 -3.71 3.85 -14.13
CA GLU A 81 -2.41 3.18 -14.25
C GLU A 81 -1.40 3.78 -13.28
N LYS A 82 -1.33 5.12 -13.21
CA LYS A 82 -0.47 5.84 -12.28
C LYS A 82 -0.85 5.51 -10.83
N LEU A 83 -2.13 5.61 -10.49
CA LEU A 83 -2.66 5.34 -9.15
C LEU A 83 -2.31 3.91 -8.67
N LEU A 84 -2.56 2.91 -9.52
CA LEU A 84 -2.30 1.51 -9.20
C LEU A 84 -0.79 1.22 -9.08
N LYS A 85 0.03 1.83 -9.94
CA LYS A 85 1.50 1.72 -9.83
C LYS A 85 1.99 2.30 -8.50
N MET A 86 1.53 3.48 -8.12
CA MET A 86 1.88 4.09 -6.84
C MET A 86 1.46 3.22 -5.65
N ALA A 87 0.23 2.71 -5.65
CA ALA A 87 -0.27 1.85 -4.59
C ALA A 87 0.56 0.56 -4.43
N LEU A 88 1.02 -0.03 -5.54
CA LEU A 88 1.84 -1.24 -5.51
C LEU A 88 3.28 -0.99 -5.05
N VAL A 89 3.82 0.23 -5.24
CA VAL A 89 5.21 0.53 -4.90
C VAL A 89 5.39 1.24 -3.56
N HIS A 90 4.32 1.81 -2.96
CA HIS A 90 4.43 2.73 -1.83
C HIS A 90 5.25 2.17 -0.65
N ASP A 91 5.01 0.91 -0.28
CA ASP A 91 5.71 0.24 0.84
C ASP A 91 6.94 -0.58 0.39
N LEU A 92 7.37 -0.54 -0.87
CA LEU A 92 8.52 -1.37 -1.32
C LEU A 92 9.82 -1.04 -0.56
N GLY A 93 9.99 0.20 -0.11
CA GLY A 93 11.13 0.62 0.71
C GLY A 93 11.18 -0.09 2.07
N GLU A 94 10.04 -0.55 2.58
CA GLU A 94 9.94 -1.27 3.85
C GLU A 94 10.61 -2.66 3.81
N ILE A 95 10.94 -3.19 2.63
CA ILE A 95 11.74 -4.43 2.51
C ILE A 95 13.05 -4.31 3.31
N ASP A 96 13.66 -3.12 3.27
CA ASP A 96 14.92 -2.83 3.95
C ASP A 96 14.71 -2.07 5.26
N ALA A 97 13.79 -1.09 5.27
CA ALA A 97 13.53 -0.23 6.43
C ALA A 97 12.65 -0.88 7.53
N GLY A 98 11.80 -1.83 7.14
CA GLY A 98 10.69 -2.31 7.97
C GLY A 98 9.51 -1.33 8.04
N ASP A 99 8.40 -1.79 8.64
CA ASP A 99 7.20 -0.98 8.85
C ASP A 99 7.38 0.01 10.01
N THR A 100 7.12 1.29 9.76
CA THR A 100 7.06 2.32 10.79
C THR A 100 5.62 2.66 11.14
N PHE A 101 5.21 2.32 12.37
CA PHE A 101 3.85 2.54 12.82
C PHE A 101 3.43 4.01 12.73
N LEU A 102 2.21 4.25 12.23
CA LEU A 102 1.65 5.58 11.97
C LEU A 102 1.77 6.58 13.14
N TYR A 103 1.57 6.10 14.37
CA TYR A 103 1.57 6.94 15.58
C TYR A 103 2.88 6.86 16.38
N ALA A 104 3.95 6.29 15.82
CA ALA A 104 5.24 6.22 16.48
C ALA A 104 5.99 7.57 16.43
N ASP A 105 6.64 7.94 17.54
CA ASP A 105 7.43 9.17 17.63
C ASP A 105 8.63 9.20 16.66
N THR A 106 9.12 8.03 16.25
CA THR A 106 10.28 7.88 15.35
C THR A 106 9.94 8.04 13.87
N ARG A 107 8.68 8.34 13.52
CA ARG A 107 8.21 8.38 12.13
C ARG A 107 8.85 9.50 11.29
N GLY A 108 9.41 10.54 11.91
CA GLY A 108 10.01 11.68 11.21
C GLY A 108 11.10 11.30 10.19
N ASP A 109 11.89 10.27 10.48
CA ASP A 109 13.03 9.86 9.65
C ASP A 109 12.78 8.56 8.85
N ALA A 110 11.63 7.91 9.00
CA ALA A 110 11.31 6.63 8.35
C ALA A 110 11.47 6.68 6.81
N HIS A 111 10.97 7.77 6.22
CA HIS A 111 11.07 8.04 4.79
C HIS A 111 12.52 8.09 4.24
N LEU A 112 13.53 8.31 5.09
CA LEU A 112 14.94 8.30 4.66
C LEU A 112 15.44 6.88 4.38
N GLU A 113 15.11 5.94 5.27
CA GLU A 113 15.49 4.53 5.13
C GLU A 113 14.69 3.87 3.98
N GLU A 114 13.40 4.17 3.88
CA GLU A 114 12.56 3.68 2.78
C GLU A 114 13.06 4.19 1.42
N ARG A 115 13.41 5.48 1.32
CA ARG A 115 13.99 6.05 0.08
C ARG A 115 15.31 5.38 -0.29
N ALA A 116 16.14 5.02 0.70
CA ALA A 116 17.37 4.29 0.45
C ALA A 116 17.10 2.87 -0.07
N GLY A 117 16.11 2.17 0.49
CA GLY A 117 15.69 0.84 0.02
C GLY A 117 15.13 0.88 -1.41
N ILE A 118 14.34 1.90 -1.73
CA ILE A 118 13.85 2.14 -3.10
C ILE A 118 15.00 2.42 -4.07
N ALA A 119 15.97 3.24 -3.68
CA ALA A 119 17.16 3.50 -4.49
C ALA A 119 17.98 2.23 -4.75
N ARG A 120 18.09 1.33 -3.76
CA ARG A 120 18.70 0.00 -3.94
C ARG A 120 17.89 -0.82 -4.95
N LEU A 121 16.58 -0.95 -4.76
CA LEU A 121 15.70 -1.72 -5.65
C LEU A 121 15.72 -1.20 -7.09
N GLN A 122 15.83 0.12 -7.29
CA GLN A 122 15.99 0.72 -8.62
C GLN A 122 17.26 0.26 -9.34
N GLY A 123 18.35 0.03 -8.60
CA GLY A 123 19.62 -0.49 -9.11
C GLY A 123 19.73 -2.01 -9.08
N GLU A 124 18.72 -2.72 -8.57
CA GLU A 124 18.75 -4.17 -8.40
C GLU A 124 18.75 -4.88 -9.74
N ARG A 125 19.58 -5.94 -9.84
CA ARG A 125 19.67 -6.71 -11.09
C ARG A 125 18.32 -7.33 -11.42
N GLY A 126 17.95 -7.30 -12.70
CA GLY A 126 16.68 -7.82 -13.18
C GLY A 126 15.46 -6.92 -12.92
N ASN A 127 15.64 -5.76 -12.28
CA ASN A 127 14.58 -4.75 -12.22
C ASN A 127 14.30 -4.19 -13.62
N GLY A 128 13.10 -4.47 -14.14
CA GLY A 128 12.64 -3.95 -15.43
C GLY A 128 11.92 -2.59 -15.36
N ILE A 129 11.75 -2.02 -14.16
CA ILE A 129 11.01 -0.77 -13.93
C ILE A 129 12.02 0.38 -13.94
N SER A 130 12.08 1.12 -15.04
CA SER A 130 13.07 2.19 -15.25
C SER A 130 12.87 3.42 -14.37
N ASN A 131 11.66 3.61 -13.82
CA ASN A 131 11.27 4.80 -13.08
C ASN A 131 10.66 4.47 -11.70
N LEU A 132 11.12 3.38 -11.07
CA LEU A 132 10.65 2.95 -9.74
C LEU A 132 10.81 4.07 -8.71
N ASN A 133 11.98 4.72 -8.67
CA ASN A 133 12.25 5.84 -7.77
C ASN A 133 11.28 7.01 -7.99
N GLU A 134 10.97 7.33 -9.25
CA GLU A 134 10.09 8.46 -9.57
C GLU A 134 8.64 8.19 -9.13
N ILE A 135 8.15 6.97 -9.34
CA ILE A 135 6.79 6.58 -8.92
C ILE A 135 6.70 6.58 -7.39
N TRP A 136 7.72 6.07 -6.69
CA TRP A 136 7.75 6.09 -5.23
C TRP A 136 7.87 7.52 -4.66
N GLU A 137 8.67 8.39 -5.28
CA GLU A 137 8.78 9.77 -4.81
C GLU A 137 7.48 10.56 -5.04
N GLU A 138 6.76 10.32 -6.15
CA GLU A 138 5.45 10.93 -6.42
C GLU A 138 4.39 10.50 -5.40
N GLN A 139 4.42 9.25 -4.89
CA GLN A 139 3.51 8.87 -3.81
C GLN A 139 3.89 9.58 -2.50
N GLU A 140 5.18 9.73 -2.22
CA GLU A 140 5.67 10.30 -0.96
C GLU A 140 5.42 11.81 -0.88
N THR A 141 5.87 12.55 -1.90
CA THR A 141 5.91 14.02 -1.89
C THR A 141 4.99 14.69 -2.91
N GLY A 142 4.39 13.92 -3.81
CA GLY A 142 3.48 14.43 -4.83
C GLY A 142 2.19 15.04 -4.27
N SER A 143 1.53 15.81 -5.11
CA SER A 143 0.29 16.54 -4.80
C SER A 143 -0.85 16.27 -5.79
N SER A 144 -0.65 15.33 -6.71
CA SER A 144 -1.65 14.93 -7.70
C SER A 144 -2.90 14.34 -7.05
N THR A 145 -4.04 14.33 -7.76
CA THR A 145 -5.28 13.71 -7.28
C THR A 145 -5.08 12.23 -6.96
N GLU A 146 -4.24 11.53 -7.73
CA GLU A 146 -3.88 10.14 -7.45
C GLU A 146 -3.12 10.01 -6.13
N THR A 147 -2.13 10.88 -5.87
CA THR A 147 -1.37 10.87 -4.61
C THR A 147 -2.27 11.19 -3.42
N GLN A 148 -3.18 12.15 -3.56
CA GLN A 148 -4.13 12.51 -2.51
C GLN A 148 -5.06 11.34 -2.18
N LEU A 149 -5.65 10.71 -3.21
CA LEU A 149 -6.51 9.54 -3.03
C LEU A 149 -5.74 8.40 -2.35
N LEU A 150 -4.54 8.08 -2.82
CA LEU A 150 -3.70 7.03 -2.23
C LEU A 150 -3.46 7.27 -0.74
N LYS A 151 -3.06 8.48 -0.35
CA LYS A 151 -2.80 8.84 1.06
C LYS A 151 -4.05 8.76 1.93
N VAL A 152 -5.21 9.14 1.39
CA VAL A 152 -6.50 9.04 2.10
C VAL A 152 -6.86 7.58 2.35
N VAL A 153 -6.75 6.73 1.32
CA VAL A 153 -7.11 5.32 1.43
C VAL A 153 -6.11 4.56 2.31
N ASP A 154 -4.82 4.86 2.21
CA ASP A 154 -3.77 4.29 3.08
C ASP A 154 -4.03 4.58 4.57
N ARG A 155 -4.62 5.74 4.90
CA ARG A 155 -5.06 6.06 6.28
C ARG A 155 -6.35 5.35 6.66
N LEU A 156 -7.27 5.22 5.71
CA LEU A 156 -8.59 4.64 5.95
C LEU A 156 -8.51 3.12 6.24
N LEU A 157 -7.64 2.38 5.57
CA LEU A 157 -7.54 0.92 5.73
C LEU A 157 -7.18 0.48 7.17
N PRO A 158 -6.06 0.90 7.78
CA PRO A 158 -5.72 0.53 9.16
C PRO A 158 -6.74 1.05 10.18
N PHE A 159 -7.44 2.15 9.87
CA PHE A 159 -8.54 2.66 10.68
C PHE A 159 -9.73 1.68 10.68
N LEU A 160 -10.16 1.21 9.49
CA LEU A 160 -11.21 0.20 9.35
C LEU A 160 -10.85 -1.11 10.05
N LEU A 161 -9.59 -1.55 9.95
CA LEU A 161 -9.12 -2.77 10.61
C LEU A 161 -9.13 -2.63 12.14
N ASN A 162 -8.82 -1.46 12.68
CA ASN A 162 -8.98 -1.20 14.12
C ASN A 162 -10.46 -1.26 14.54
N LEU A 163 -11.37 -0.60 13.81
CA LEU A 163 -12.80 -0.68 14.12
C LEU A 163 -13.31 -2.12 14.12
N ASN A 164 -12.91 -2.90 13.11
CA ASN A 164 -13.34 -4.28 12.97
C ASN A 164 -12.74 -5.24 14.03
N THR A 165 -11.68 -4.80 14.71
CA THR A 165 -11.00 -5.57 15.77
C THR A 165 -11.24 -4.99 17.16
N ASN A 166 -12.29 -4.17 17.31
CA ASN A 166 -12.63 -3.49 18.56
C ASN A 166 -11.44 -2.70 19.15
N GLY A 167 -10.71 -2.00 18.29
CA GLY A 167 -9.59 -1.16 18.66
C GLY A 167 -8.34 -1.90 19.11
N LYS A 168 -8.16 -3.17 18.74
CA LYS A 168 -7.06 -4.01 19.27
C LYS A 168 -5.69 -3.34 19.19
N THR A 169 -5.28 -2.86 18.01
CA THR A 169 -3.98 -2.19 17.83
C THR A 169 -3.94 -0.86 18.59
N TRP A 170 -5.02 -0.07 18.56
CA TRP A 170 -5.11 1.17 19.32
C TRP A 170 -4.92 0.94 20.83
N ILE A 171 -5.55 -0.08 21.40
CA ILE A 171 -5.43 -0.44 22.82
C ILE A 171 -4.03 -0.95 23.14
N GLU A 172 -3.51 -1.92 22.36
CA GLU A 172 -2.20 -2.52 22.57
C GLU A 172 -1.07 -1.48 22.54
N LEU A 173 -1.21 -0.45 21.72
CA LEU A 173 -0.21 0.60 21.53
C LEU A 173 -0.57 1.92 22.22
N SER A 174 -1.60 1.94 23.07
CA SER A 174 -2.01 3.11 23.85
C SER A 174 -2.23 4.38 23.00
N VAL A 175 -2.87 4.20 21.84
CA VAL A 175 -3.11 5.30 20.89
C VAL A 175 -4.17 6.25 21.44
N THR A 176 -3.89 7.55 21.35
CA THR A 176 -4.80 8.60 21.82
C THR A 176 -5.78 9.04 20.73
N ARG A 177 -6.91 9.60 21.16
CA ARG A 177 -7.88 10.24 20.26
C ARG A 177 -7.23 11.35 19.42
N SER A 178 -6.34 12.15 20.02
CA SER A 178 -5.66 13.26 19.33
C SER A 178 -4.74 12.74 18.23
N GLN A 179 -3.95 11.70 18.48
CA GLN A 179 -3.09 11.06 17.47
C GLN A 179 -3.89 10.60 16.26
N VAL A 180 -5.04 9.95 16.48
CA VAL A 180 -5.91 9.50 15.38
C VAL A 180 -6.50 10.71 14.65
N SER A 181 -7.03 11.70 15.37
CA SER A 181 -7.66 12.87 14.75
C SER A 181 -6.67 13.67 13.89
N GLU A 182 -5.46 13.91 14.40
CA GLU A 182 -4.40 14.64 13.70
C GLU A 182 -3.92 13.91 12.45
N ALA A 183 -3.73 12.59 12.54
CA ALA A 183 -3.27 11.77 11.41
C ALA A 183 -4.26 11.74 10.23
N HIS A 184 -5.54 12.08 10.45
CA HIS A 184 -6.59 12.07 9.43
C HIS A 184 -7.07 13.47 9.04
N ALA A 185 -6.59 14.54 9.70
CA ALA A 185 -7.12 15.90 9.52
C ALA A 185 -7.05 16.41 8.07
N PHE A 186 -5.99 16.03 7.33
CA PHE A 186 -5.79 16.45 5.93
C PHE A 186 -6.89 15.93 4.97
N ILE A 187 -7.63 14.89 5.36
CA ILE A 187 -8.70 14.29 4.55
C ILE A 187 -9.89 15.26 4.42
N LYS A 188 -10.06 16.18 5.38
CA LYS A 188 -11.17 17.13 5.42
C LYS A 188 -11.32 17.95 4.13
N ASP A 189 -10.21 18.40 3.57
CA ASP A 189 -10.22 19.31 2.42
C ASP A 189 -10.34 18.57 1.09
N SER A 190 -9.97 17.28 1.04
CA SER A 190 -9.96 16.47 -0.19
C SER A 190 -11.17 15.54 -0.30
N PHE A 191 -11.57 14.90 0.81
CA PHE A 191 -12.68 13.95 0.87
C PHE A 191 -13.54 14.21 2.13
N PRO A 192 -14.32 15.30 2.16
CA PRO A 192 -15.05 15.73 3.35
C PRO A 192 -16.02 14.69 3.88
N SER A 193 -16.70 13.94 3.00
CA SER A 193 -17.63 12.87 3.42
C SER A 193 -16.92 11.71 4.14
N ILE A 194 -15.70 11.37 3.71
CA ILE A 194 -14.86 10.36 4.37
C ILE A 194 -14.40 10.90 5.73
N HIS A 195 -13.94 12.16 5.77
CA HIS A 195 -13.49 12.80 7.00
C HIS A 195 -14.61 12.91 8.05
N ASP A 196 -15.82 13.31 7.65
CA ASP A 196 -16.97 13.41 8.57
C ASP A 196 -17.33 12.05 9.16
N TRP A 197 -17.28 10.99 8.34
CA TRP A 197 -17.46 9.62 8.83
C TRP A 197 -16.35 9.21 9.80
N LEU A 198 -15.09 9.49 9.48
CA LEU A 198 -13.94 9.21 10.36
C LEU A 198 -14.09 9.91 11.71
N ALA A 199 -14.47 11.19 11.72
CA ALA A 199 -14.68 11.95 12.96
C ALA A 199 -15.75 11.31 13.86
N ALA A 200 -16.88 10.89 13.30
CA ALA A 200 -17.92 10.17 14.03
C ALA A 200 -17.42 8.81 14.58
N GLN A 201 -16.61 8.08 13.80
CA GLN A 201 -16.04 6.81 14.25
C GLN A 201 -14.96 6.98 15.33
N ILE A 202 -14.18 8.08 15.30
CA ILE A 202 -13.22 8.42 16.36
C ILE A 202 -13.96 8.67 17.67
N GLU A 203 -15.07 9.43 17.63
CA GLU A 203 -15.92 9.65 18.80
C GLU A 203 -16.47 8.34 19.35
N PHE A 204 -17.00 7.48 18.47
CA PHE A 204 -17.49 6.16 18.85
C PHE A 204 -16.38 5.31 19.50
N ALA A 205 -15.22 5.18 18.87
CA ALA A 205 -14.10 4.40 19.38
C ALA A 205 -13.60 4.93 20.75
N THR A 206 -13.62 6.24 20.94
CA THR A 206 -13.30 6.87 22.23
C THR A 206 -14.33 6.48 23.30
N GLN A 207 -15.62 6.52 22.99
CA GLN A 207 -16.70 6.10 23.91
C GLN A 207 -16.62 4.60 24.26
N GLN A 208 -16.14 3.75 23.35
CA GLN A 208 -15.90 2.34 23.62
C GLN A 208 -14.65 2.08 24.47
N GLY A 209 -13.84 3.10 24.77
CA GLY A 209 -12.57 2.98 25.48
C GLY A 209 -11.45 2.37 24.64
N TRP A 210 -11.56 2.40 23.31
CA TRP A 210 -10.53 1.89 22.39
C TRP A 210 -9.41 2.91 22.14
N LEU A 211 -9.73 4.19 22.31
CA LEU A 211 -8.79 5.30 22.22
C LEU A 211 -8.72 6.02 23.56
N ILE A 212 -7.54 6.51 23.89
CA ILE A 212 -7.31 7.28 25.12
C ILE A 212 -7.81 8.72 24.92
N ASP A 213 -8.72 9.17 25.79
CA ASP A 213 -9.30 10.53 25.81
C ASP A 213 -8.54 11.42 26.82
N THR A 214 -7.26 11.66 26.55
CA THR A 214 -6.40 12.53 27.38
C THR A 214 -5.40 13.30 26.53
#